data_AF-A0A918LMP0-F1
#
_entry.id   AF-A0A918LMP0-F1
#
_cell.length_a   1.000
_cell.length_b   1.000
_cell.length_c   1.000
_cell.angle_alpha   90.00
_cell.angle_beta   90.00
_cell.angle_gamma   90.00
#
_symmetry.space_group_name_H-M   'P 1'
#
loop_
_entity.id
_entity.type
_entity.pdbx_description
1 polymer ?
#
loop_
_entity_poly.entity_id
_entity_poly.type
_entity_poly.pdbx_seq_one_letter_code
_entity_poly.pdbx_strand_id
1 'polypeptide(L)'
;MLRGLGVAVDAQHGIDVFGGELTELGTYAITLGSTARVHLFEARGLTVGPQELTPTEVDFKLSWWPLHEAIEAAKEGRFLLPAGPLALMLAER
;
A
#
# COMPACT_ATOMS: atom_id res chain seq x y z
N MET A 1 -1.67 4.89 19.29
CA MET A 1 -1.28 3.73 18.46
C MET A 1 -1.75 4.02 17.05
N LEU A 2 -0.83 4.36 16.14
CA LEU A 2 -1.19 4.78 14.78
C LEU A 2 -1.63 3.55 13.98
N ARG A 3 -2.90 3.52 13.58
CA ARG A 3 -3.39 2.56 12.58
C ARG A 3 -3.13 3.18 11.22
N GLY A 4 -2.02 2.82 10.60
CA GLY A 4 -1.71 3.20 9.22
C GLY A 4 -1.73 1.94 8.35
N LEU A 5 -2.54 1.95 7.29
CA LEU A 5 -2.44 0.93 6.25
C LEU A 5 -1.24 1.29 5.36
N GLY A 6 -0.16 0.53 5.48
CA GLY A 6 0.93 0.58 4.50
C GLY A 6 0.53 -0.23 3.28
N VAL A 7 0.08 0.43 2.21
CA VAL A 7 -0.07 -0.24 0.90
C VAL A 7 1.30 -0.24 0.23
N ALA A 8 2.08 -1.30 0.44
CA ALA A 8 3.31 -1.52 -0.31
C ALA A 8 2.95 -2.14 -1.66
N VAL A 9 3.07 -1.36 -2.74
CA VAL A 9 3.01 -1.86 -4.11
C VAL A 9 4.45 -1.95 -4.60
N ASP A 10 5.05 -3.13 -4.48
CA ASP A 10 6.37 -3.49 -5.02
C ASP A 10 7.48 -2.44 -4.79
N ALA A 11 8.13 -2.48 -3.63
CA ALA A 11 9.32 -1.68 -3.34
C ALA A 11 10.50 -2.61 -3.10
N GLN A 12 11.20 -3.00 -4.17
CA GLN A 12 12.53 -3.58 -4.01
C GLN A 12 13.56 -2.52 -3.55
N HIS A 13 13.28 -1.23 -3.75
CA HIS A 13 14.01 -0.08 -3.18
C HIS A 13 12.99 1.03 -2.91
N GLY A 14 13.06 1.71 -1.77
CA GLY A 14 12.00 2.63 -1.34
C GLY A 14 12.15 3.04 0.13
N ILE A 15 11.11 3.67 0.69
CA ILE A 15 11.10 3.98 2.11
C ILE A 15 10.83 2.69 2.86
N ASP A 16 11.84 2.18 3.57
CA ASP A 16 11.72 0.90 4.24
C ASP A 16 10.71 1.02 5.39
N VAL A 17 9.73 0.13 5.37
CA VAL A 17 8.86 -0.11 6.51
C VAL A 17 8.96 -1.59 6.81
N PHE A 18 9.44 -1.93 8.01
CA PHE A 18 9.74 -3.31 8.37
C PHE A 18 9.06 -3.74 9.67
N GLY A 19 9.01 -5.07 9.84
CA GLY A 19 8.29 -5.73 10.92
C GLY A 19 6.78 -5.73 10.69
N GLY A 20 6.03 -6.03 11.76
CA GLY A 20 4.58 -6.00 11.77
C GLY A 20 3.90 -7.34 11.52
N GLU A 21 2.60 -7.36 11.83
CA GLU A 21 1.69 -8.47 11.55
C GLU A 21 1.08 -8.27 10.16
N LEU A 22 1.04 -9.35 9.38
CA LEU A 22 0.42 -9.38 8.06
C LEU A 22 -0.88 -10.18 8.10
N THR A 23 -1.97 -9.56 7.66
CA THR A 23 -3.25 -10.23 7.44
C THR A 23 -3.58 -10.20 5.96
N GLU A 24 -3.87 -11.36 5.35
CA GLU A 24 -4.25 -11.42 3.94
C GLU A 24 -5.62 -10.77 3.71
N LEU A 25 -5.71 -9.86 2.75
CA LEU A 25 -6.95 -9.24 2.27
C LEU A 25 -7.48 -9.90 0.99
N GLY A 26 -6.60 -10.62 0.27
CA GLY A 26 -6.95 -11.51 -0.83
C GLY A 26 -6.03 -11.41 -2.04
N THR A 27 -6.35 -12.21 -3.05
CA THR A 27 -5.57 -12.37 -4.28
C THR A 27 -6.45 -12.11 -5.51
N TYR A 28 -6.03 -11.17 -6.37
CA TYR A 28 -6.87 -10.65 -7.46
C TYR A 28 -6.13 -10.68 -8.81
N ALA A 29 -6.88 -10.88 -9.91
CA ALA A 29 -6.32 -10.76 -11.26
C ALA A 29 -6.12 -9.27 -11.63
N ILE A 30 -5.02 -8.97 -12.32
CA ILE A 30 -4.66 -7.59 -12.67
C ILE A 30 -5.26 -7.18 -14.02
N THR A 31 -5.25 -8.11 -14.98
CA THR A 31 -5.73 -7.87 -16.35
C THR A 31 -6.28 -9.16 -16.93
N LEU A 32 -7.18 -9.03 -17.92
CA LEU A 32 -7.71 -10.16 -18.66
C LEU A 32 -6.59 -10.78 -19.52
N GLY A 33 -6.56 -12.11 -19.59
CA GLY A 33 -5.58 -12.84 -20.41
C GLY A 33 -4.19 -13.00 -19.79
N SER A 34 -3.95 -12.50 -18.58
CA SER A 34 -2.72 -12.75 -17.82
C SER A 34 -3.00 -13.66 -16.61
N THR A 35 -2.04 -14.52 -16.27
CA THR A 35 -2.07 -15.29 -15.02
C THR A 35 -1.51 -14.51 -13.82
N ALA A 36 -1.00 -13.29 -14.04
CA ALA A 36 -0.46 -12.45 -12.98
C ALA A 36 -1.51 -12.08 -11.94
N ARG A 37 -1.10 -12.11 -10.67
CA ARG A 37 -1.93 -11.81 -9.51
C ARG A 37 -1.34 -10.70 -8.67
N VAL A 38 -2.20 -9.85 -8.12
CA VAL A 38 -1.87 -8.97 -7.00
C VAL A 38 -2.35 -9.64 -5.73
N HIS A 39 -1.45 -9.77 -4.78
CA HIS A 39 -1.73 -10.24 -3.42
C HIS A 39 -1.75 -9.02 -2.51
N LEU A 40 -2.84 -8.84 -1.76
CA LEU A 40 -3.03 -7.69 -0.89
C LEU A 40 -2.98 -8.14 0.56
N PHE A 41 -2.23 -7.39 1.38
CA PHE A 41 -2.11 -7.62 2.81
C PHE A 41 -2.36 -6.32 3.57
N GLU A 42 -2.99 -6.44 4.72
CA GLU A 42 -2.95 -5.40 5.75
C GLU A 42 -1.72 -5.64 6.63
N ALA A 43 -0.85 -4.63 6.72
CA ALA A 43 0.31 -4.64 7.60
C ALA A 43 0.05 -3.73 8.81
N ARG A 44 0.23 -4.26 10.01
CA ARG A 44 0.05 -3.53 11.29
C ARG A 44 1.31 -3.59 12.15
N GLY A 45 1.54 -2.57 12.97
CA GLY A 45 2.71 -2.54 13.86
C GLY A 45 4.02 -2.32 13.11
N LEU A 46 3.95 -1.64 11.97
CA LEU A 46 5.10 -1.30 11.14
C LEU A 46 6.03 -0.31 11.85
N THR A 47 7.34 -0.49 11.67
CA THR A 47 8.37 0.47 12.10
C THR A 47 9.00 1.12 10.87
N VAL A 48 9.18 2.44 10.93
CA VAL A 48 9.85 3.19 9.85
C VAL A 48 11.35 2.93 9.91
N GLY A 49 11.90 2.48 8.79
CA GLY A 49 13.30 2.25 8.58
C GLY A 49 14.05 3.42 7.96
N PRO A 50 15.35 3.25 7.68
CA PRO A 50 16.09 4.14 6.80
C PRO A 50 15.39 4.25 5.43
N GLN A 51 15.51 5.42 4.81
CA GLN A 51 15.01 5.65 3.47
C GLN A 51 16.18 5.55 2.49
N GLU A 52 16.17 4.50 1.67
CA GLU A 52 17.18 4.26 0.63
C GLU A 52 16.52 4.38 -0.75
N LEU A 53 16.44 5.61 -1.25
CA LEU A 53 15.87 5.89 -2.57
C LEU A 53 16.92 5.72 -3.66
N THR A 54 16.57 5.03 -4.74
CA THR A 54 17.32 5.08 -5.99
C THR A 54 17.13 6.44 -6.68
N PRO A 55 17.96 6.80 -7.68
CA PRO A 55 17.79 8.04 -8.43
C PRO A 55 16.40 8.19 -9.08
N THR A 56 15.71 7.08 -9.40
CA THR A 56 14.35 7.08 -9.97
C THR A 56 13.25 7.28 -8.92
N GLU A 57 13.58 7.18 -7.64
CA GLU A 57 12.63 7.26 -6.52
C GLU A 57 12.83 8.53 -5.69
N VAL A 58 13.68 9.46 -6.12
CA VAL A 58 14.02 10.69 -5.39
C VAL A 58 12.80 11.51 -4.95
N ASP A 59 11.72 11.46 -5.73
CA ASP A 59 10.48 12.18 -5.46
C ASP A 59 9.43 11.34 -4.71
N PHE A 60 9.74 10.09 -4.36
CA PHE A 60 8.84 9.24 -3.58
C PHE A 60 8.82 9.73 -2.13
N LYS A 61 7.60 9.88 -1.60
CA LYS A 61 7.36 10.38 -0.25
C LYS A 61 6.51 9.40 0.52
N LEU A 62 6.96 8.99 1.70
CA LEU A 62 6.14 8.26 2.66
C LEU A 62 5.23 9.25 3.34
N SER A 63 3.94 8.93 3.39
CA SER A 63 2.95 9.71 4.10
C SER A 63 2.05 8.77 4.88
N TRP A 64 1.77 9.14 6.13
CA TRP A 64 0.85 8.39 6.99
C TRP A 64 -0.49 9.10 7.02
N TRP A 65 -1.54 8.36 6.68
CA TRP A 65 -2.90 8.88 6.56
C TRP A 65 -3.83 8.11 7.51
N PRO A 66 -4.77 8.78 8.17
CA PRO A 66 -5.94 8.10 8.72
C PRO A 66 -6.67 7.32 7.62
N LEU A 67 -7.11 6.09 7.92
CA LEU A 67 -7.73 5.20 6.92
C LEU A 67 -8.92 5.87 6.20
N HIS A 68 -9.76 6.59 6.92
CA HIS A 68 -10.92 7.28 6.34
C HIS A 68 -10.50 8.36 5.32
N GLU A 69 -9.43 9.12 5.58
CA GLU A 69 -8.93 10.12 4.64
C GLU A 69 -8.34 9.47 3.37
N ALA A 70 -7.65 8.34 3.53
CA ALA A 70 -7.14 7.58 2.40
C ALA A 70 -8.28 7.01 1.52
N ILE A 71 -9.37 6.56 2.14
CA ILE A 71 -10.58 6.12 1.43
C ILE A 71 -11.25 7.27 0.69
N GLU A 72 -11.37 8.45 1.30
CA GLU A 72 -11.90 9.63 0.60
C GLU A 72 -11.02 10.03 -0.58
N ALA A 73 -9.69 10.04 -0.42
CA ALA A 73 -8.77 10.27 -1.53
C ALA A 73 -8.92 9.25 -2.66
N ALA A 74 -9.22 7.98 -2.33
CA ALA A 74 -9.51 6.95 -3.33
C ALA A 74 -10.82 7.23 -4.08
N LYS A 75 -11.87 7.67 -3.39
CA LYS A 75 -13.14 8.09 -4.01
C LYS A 75 -12.96 9.31 -4.93
N GLU A 76 -12.05 10.21 -4.58
CA GLU A 76 -11.69 11.39 -5.39
C GLU A 76 -10.80 11.06 -6.60
N GLY A 77 -10.40 9.80 -6.80
CA GLY A 77 -9.55 9.40 -7.93
C GLY A 77 -8.10 9.84 -7.81
N ARG A 78 -7.59 10.04 -6.58
CA ARG A 78 -6.21 10.51 -6.33
C ARG A 78 -5.15 9.40 -6.39
N PHE A 79 -5.54 8.19 -6.77
CA PHE A 79 -4.64 7.05 -6.93
C PHE A 79 -4.44 6.74 -8.41
N LEU A 80 -3.18 6.57 -8.82
CA LEU A 80 -2.84 6.25 -10.20
C LEU A 80 -3.14 4.77 -10.55
N LEU A 81 -2.97 3.87 -9.58
CA LEU A 81 -3.12 2.42 -9.78
C LEU A 81 -4.30 1.88 -8.97
N PRO A 82 -5.10 0.96 -9.54
CA PRO A 82 -6.35 0.49 -8.92
C PRO A 82 -6.15 -0.41 -7.69
N ALA A 83 -4.96 -1.00 -7.51
CA ALA A 83 -4.67 -1.88 -6.38
C ALA A 83 -4.75 -1.16 -5.02
N GLY A 84 -4.34 0.12 -4.96
CA GLY A 84 -4.39 0.92 -3.74
C GLY A 84 -5.81 1.13 -3.21
N PRO A 85 -6.72 1.73 -4.00
CA PRO A 85 -8.14 1.86 -3.66
C PRO A 85 -8.79 0.53 -3.27
N LEU A 86 -8.50 -0.56 -3.99
CA LEU A 86 -9.04 -1.88 -3.65
C LEU A 86 -8.56 -2.34 -2.26
N ALA A 87 -7.28 -2.20 -1.94
CA ALA A 87 -6.73 -2.56 -0.64
C ALA A 87 -7.40 -1.77 0.50
N LEU A 88 -7.64 -0.47 0.31
CA LEU A 88 -8.32 0.38 1.28
C LEU A 88 -9.75 -0.08 1.57
N MET A 89 -10.52 -0.39 0.53
CA MET A 89 -11.90 -0.89 0.68
C MET A 89 -11.96 -2.28 1.32
N LEU A 90 -10.95 -3.12 1.11
CA LEU A 90 -10.86 -4.43 1.75
C LEU A 90 -10.48 -4.31 3.23
N ALA A 91 -9.64 -3.34 3.59
CA ALA A 91 -9.19 -3.09 4.96
C ALA A 91 -10.23 -2.36 5.84
N GLU A 92 -11.22 -1.68 5.25
CA GLU A 92 -12.31 -1.01 5.99
C GLU A 92 -13.34 -1.98 6.60
N ARG A 93 -13.30 -3.27 6.21
CA ARG A 93 -14.26 -4.30 6.65
C ARG A 93 -14.13 -4.66 8.12
#